data_AF-A0AAE3Z7X0-F1
#
_entry.id   AF-A0AAE3Z7X0-F1
#
_cell.length_a   1.000
_cell.length_b   1.000
_cell.length_c   1.000
_cell.angle_alpha   90.00
_cell.angle_beta   90.00
_cell.angle_gamma   90.00
#
_symmetry.space_group_name_H-M   'P 1'
#
loop_
_entity.id
_entity.type
_entity.pdbx_description
1 polymer ?
#
loop_
_entity_poly.entity_id
_entity_poly.type
_entity_poly.pdbx_seq_one_letter_code
_entity_poly.pdbx_strand_id
1 'polypeptide(L)'
;MSQALQLVFSGLAALAAGGCLAVTGLLQQRAASSRPKNEQLSLKLLIALVQNKMWLAGIGVAFLSYAFQAVALSLGPLALVQPLLVAELIFAVPISVRWRGARIGRREWAAVILVVAGLVIGIISAYPRGGDPLQPITLWAYALGGIFVIAGMSLVIGRMVSGPPRASLFALSGAAVLGLQSALFAATIALLRQDIGHTFTTWQPYTLIVASLAGMFLVENAYHAGPLAASMPVMDATLPLVSISIGVALFGEQIRTGTLALTGTAVGLALLIGGIIMLDTSSVIRRQQQIEHQDKAETAENEQGTPE
;
A
#
# COMPACT_ATOMS: atom_id res chain seq x y z
N MET A 1 19.40 -24.54 -0.71
CA MET A 1 19.64 -23.15 -0.26
C MET A 1 19.31 -23.07 1.22
N SER A 2 20.13 -22.43 2.06
CA SER A 2 19.79 -22.29 3.49
C SER A 2 18.60 -21.33 3.67
N GLN A 3 17.80 -21.55 4.71
CA GLN A 3 16.62 -20.71 4.99
C GLN A 3 17.00 -19.23 5.21
N ALA A 4 18.16 -18.97 5.80
CA ALA A 4 18.69 -17.61 5.95
C ALA A 4 18.95 -16.94 4.59
N LEU A 5 19.48 -17.69 3.62
CA LEU A 5 19.76 -17.16 2.28
C LEU A 5 18.45 -16.89 1.50
N GLN A 6 17.42 -17.72 1.69
CA GLN A 6 16.08 -17.46 1.15
C GLN A 6 15.47 -16.15 1.68
N LEU A 7 15.57 -15.90 2.99
CA LEU A 7 15.07 -14.67 3.59
C LEU A 7 15.81 -13.43 3.08
N VAL A 8 17.12 -13.53 2.87
CA VAL A 8 17.90 -12.43 2.27
C VAL A 8 17.43 -12.14 0.84
N PHE A 9 17.29 -13.16 0.00
CA PHE A 9 16.80 -12.98 -1.37
C PHE A 9 15.36 -12.47 -1.41
N SER A 10 14.50 -12.98 -0.51
CA SER A 10 13.12 -12.49 -0.35
C SER A 10 13.11 -11.01 0.04
N GLY A 11 13.93 -10.61 1.01
CA GLY A 11 14.06 -9.22 1.43
C GLY A 11 14.58 -8.29 0.34
N LEU A 12 15.61 -8.72 -0.42
CA LEU A 12 16.12 -7.97 -1.57
C LEU A 12 15.07 -7.82 -2.67
N ALA A 13 14.33 -8.88 -2.98
CA ALA A 13 13.23 -8.83 -3.94
C ALA A 13 12.10 -7.91 -3.46
N ALA A 14 11.74 -7.94 -2.17
CA ALA A 14 10.74 -7.04 -1.59
C ALA A 14 11.17 -5.57 -1.67
N LEU A 15 12.45 -5.27 -1.39
CA LEU A 15 13.00 -3.92 -1.53
C LEU A 15 13.04 -3.47 -3.00
N ALA A 16 13.38 -4.37 -3.93
CA ALA A 16 13.31 -4.08 -5.37
C ALA A 16 11.87 -3.83 -5.84
N ALA A 17 10.91 -4.60 -5.32
CA ALA A 17 9.49 -4.38 -5.57
C ALA A 17 9.05 -2.99 -5.08
N GLY A 18 9.41 -2.62 -3.84
CA GLY A 18 9.14 -1.29 -3.28
C GLY A 18 9.80 -0.17 -4.08
N GLY A 19 11.06 -0.32 -4.50
CA GLY A 19 11.74 0.65 -5.36
C GLY A 19 11.03 0.85 -6.72
N CYS A 20 10.57 -0.24 -7.33
CA CYS A 20 9.76 -0.17 -8.57
C CYS A 20 8.40 0.49 -8.31
N LEU A 21 7.78 0.24 -7.16
CA LEU A 21 6.48 0.82 -6.80
C LEU A 21 6.60 2.34 -6.59
N ALA A 22 7.66 2.80 -5.92
CA ALA A 22 7.99 4.23 -5.81
C ALA A 22 8.13 4.91 -7.18
N VAL A 23 8.87 4.28 -8.11
CA VAL A 23 9.04 4.79 -9.49
C VAL A 23 7.71 4.81 -10.24
N THR A 24 6.89 3.76 -10.09
CA THR A 24 5.54 3.67 -10.67
C THR A 24 4.69 4.85 -10.24
N GLY A 25 4.58 5.10 -8.93
CA GLY A 25 3.82 6.21 -8.38
C GLY A 25 4.31 7.56 -8.91
N LEU A 26 5.62 7.76 -9.00
CA LEU A 26 6.20 9.01 -9.53
C LEU A 26 5.91 9.24 -11.02
N LEU A 27 5.97 8.19 -11.84
CA LEU A 27 5.66 8.25 -13.28
C LEU A 27 4.18 8.55 -13.50
N GLN A 28 3.30 7.86 -12.77
CA GLN A 28 1.85 8.04 -12.88
C GLN A 28 1.42 9.41 -12.34
N GLN A 29 1.98 9.86 -11.22
CA GLN A 29 1.72 11.20 -10.67
C GLN A 29 2.15 12.28 -11.66
N ARG A 30 3.33 12.16 -12.29
CA ARG A 30 3.78 13.09 -13.33
C ARG A 30 2.85 13.10 -14.54
N ALA A 31 2.45 11.92 -15.02
CA ALA A 31 1.53 11.80 -16.15
C ALA A 31 0.16 12.44 -15.86
N ALA A 32 -0.31 12.34 -14.61
CA ALA A 32 -1.55 12.95 -14.14
C ALA A 32 -1.42 14.48 -14.00
N SER A 33 -0.29 14.99 -13.50
CA SER A 33 -0.07 16.44 -13.32
C SER A 33 0.03 17.23 -14.63
N SER A 34 0.38 16.59 -15.75
CA SER A 34 0.59 17.26 -17.04
C SER A 34 -0.69 17.51 -17.87
N ARG A 35 -1.90 17.41 -17.28
CA ARG A 35 -3.17 17.50 -18.02
C ARG A 35 -4.12 18.57 -17.48
N PRO A 36 -4.87 19.27 -18.36
CA PRO A 36 -5.88 20.25 -17.94
C PRO A 36 -6.99 19.56 -17.13
N LYS A 37 -7.32 20.14 -15.97
CA LYS A 37 -8.05 19.51 -14.87
C LYS A 37 -9.59 19.50 -15.03
N ASN A 38 -10.11 19.85 -16.23
CA ASN A 38 -11.55 20.07 -16.46
C ASN A 38 -12.32 18.84 -17.01
N GLU A 39 -11.70 17.65 -17.08
CA GLU A 39 -12.41 16.42 -17.43
C GLU A 39 -12.64 15.57 -16.16
N GLN A 40 -13.90 15.52 -15.70
CA GLN A 40 -14.38 14.47 -14.79
C GLN A 40 -14.06 13.08 -15.37
N LEU A 41 -13.99 12.04 -14.52
CA LEU A 41 -13.72 10.64 -14.87
C LEU A 41 -14.54 10.19 -16.10
N SER A 42 -13.99 10.42 -17.29
CA SER A 42 -14.63 10.13 -18.56
C SER A 42 -13.87 9.00 -19.23
N LEU A 43 -14.58 8.21 -20.03
CA LEU A 43 -13.96 7.21 -20.90
C LEU A 43 -12.85 7.83 -21.77
N LYS A 44 -12.95 9.12 -22.11
CA LYS A 44 -11.92 9.86 -22.84
C LYS A 44 -10.65 10.06 -22.03
N LEU A 45 -10.76 10.34 -20.72
CA LEU A 45 -9.60 10.45 -19.83
C LEU A 45 -8.85 9.12 -19.72
N LEU A 46 -9.58 8.00 -19.59
CA LEU A 46 -9.00 6.64 -19.55
C LEU A 46 -8.29 6.29 -20.87
N ILE A 47 -8.91 6.57 -22.01
CA ILE A 47 -8.29 6.36 -23.33
C ILE A 47 -7.05 7.24 -23.50
N ALA A 48 -7.13 8.51 -23.08
CA ALA A 48 -6.01 9.43 -23.11
C ALA A 48 -4.87 8.94 -22.21
N LEU A 49 -5.15 8.39 -21.02
CA LEU A 49 -4.15 7.80 -20.11
C LEU A 49 -3.39 6.66 -20.80
N VAL A 50 -4.10 5.76 -21.47
CA VAL A 50 -3.49 4.65 -22.25
C VAL A 50 -2.59 5.15 -23.38
N GLN A 51 -2.81 6.35 -23.92
CA GLN A 51 -1.95 6.95 -24.95
C GLN A 51 -0.71 7.66 -24.38
N ASN A 52 -0.61 7.86 -23.07
CA ASN A 52 0.54 8.52 -22.45
C ASN A 52 1.69 7.54 -22.23
N LYS A 53 2.79 7.71 -22.96
CA LYS A 53 3.99 6.88 -22.85
C LYS A 53 4.56 6.80 -21.43
N MET A 54 4.46 7.88 -20.65
CA MET A 54 4.93 7.92 -19.27
C MET A 54 4.02 7.12 -18.33
N TRP A 55 2.71 7.16 -18.57
CA TRP A 55 1.75 6.36 -17.81
C TRP A 55 1.89 4.86 -18.13
N LEU A 56 2.06 4.52 -19.42
CA LEU A 56 2.36 3.15 -19.86
C LEU A 56 3.69 2.65 -19.29
N ALA A 57 4.73 3.50 -19.25
CA ALA A 57 5.99 3.16 -18.59
C ALA A 57 5.76 2.87 -17.09
N GLY A 58 4.94 3.68 -16.42
CA GLY A 58 4.49 3.41 -15.04
C GLY A 58 3.86 2.03 -14.89
N ILE A 59 2.95 1.64 -15.79
CA ILE A 59 2.35 0.29 -15.79
C ILE A 59 3.40 -0.80 -15.98
N GLY A 60 4.34 -0.61 -16.91
CA GLY A 60 5.44 -1.57 -17.11
C GLY A 60 6.28 -1.78 -15.86
N VAL A 61 6.60 -0.69 -15.15
CA VAL A 61 7.32 -0.75 -13.87
C VAL A 61 6.45 -1.36 -12.76
N ALA A 62 5.14 -1.15 -12.78
CA ALA A 62 4.21 -1.79 -11.84
C ALA A 62 4.21 -3.32 -12.00
N PHE A 63 4.14 -3.82 -13.24
CA PHE A 63 4.25 -5.26 -13.51
C PHE A 63 5.60 -5.82 -13.02
N LEU A 64 6.68 -5.08 -13.21
CA LEU A 64 7.98 -5.46 -12.69
C LEU A 64 8.01 -5.50 -11.15
N SER A 65 7.35 -4.54 -10.49
CA SER A 65 7.17 -4.55 -9.03
C SER A 65 6.43 -5.80 -8.56
N TYR A 66 5.30 -6.14 -9.19
CA TYR A 66 4.55 -7.36 -8.87
C TYR A 66 5.35 -8.64 -9.14
N ALA A 67 6.20 -8.67 -10.18
CA ALA A 67 7.08 -9.80 -10.44
C ALA A 67 8.12 -9.97 -9.31
N PHE A 68 8.75 -8.88 -8.85
CA PHE A 68 9.64 -8.94 -7.69
C PHE A 68 8.90 -9.31 -6.40
N GLN A 69 7.68 -8.81 -6.21
CA GLN A 69 6.85 -9.19 -5.06
C GLN A 69 6.50 -10.68 -5.10
N ALA A 70 6.18 -11.23 -6.27
CA ALA A 70 5.94 -12.66 -6.44
C ALA A 70 7.18 -13.49 -6.08
N VAL A 71 8.37 -13.07 -6.52
CA VAL A 71 9.63 -13.69 -6.12
C VAL A 71 9.84 -13.59 -4.62
N ALA A 72 9.59 -12.43 -4.01
CA ALA A 72 9.74 -12.23 -2.58
C ALA A 72 8.84 -13.17 -1.76
N LEU A 73 7.55 -13.28 -2.12
CA LEU A 73 6.57 -14.16 -1.46
C LEU A 73 6.82 -15.64 -1.74
N SER A 74 7.47 -15.97 -2.86
CA SER A 74 7.84 -17.36 -3.15
C SER A 74 8.99 -17.86 -2.26
N LEU A 75 9.78 -16.95 -1.69
CA LEU A 75 10.99 -17.24 -0.92
C LEU A 75 10.87 -16.88 0.56
N GLY A 76 9.88 -16.09 0.96
CA GLY A 76 9.79 -15.59 2.32
C GLY A 76 8.36 -15.29 2.77
N PRO A 77 8.19 -15.08 4.09
CA PRO A 77 6.89 -14.93 4.71
C PRO A 77 6.24 -13.58 4.38
N LEU A 78 4.90 -13.57 4.35
CA LEU A 78 4.08 -12.38 4.13
C LEU A 78 4.39 -11.29 5.16
N ALA A 79 4.59 -11.67 6.44
CA ALA A 79 4.93 -10.75 7.52
C ALA A 79 6.31 -10.09 7.36
N LEU A 80 7.21 -10.64 6.53
CA LEU A 80 8.47 -10.00 6.15
C LEU A 80 8.27 -9.09 4.94
N VAL A 81 7.62 -9.62 3.90
CA VAL A 81 7.55 -8.97 2.60
C VAL A 81 6.76 -7.67 2.69
N GLN A 82 5.57 -7.69 3.30
CA GLN A 82 4.65 -6.55 3.27
C GLN A 82 5.21 -5.29 3.96
N PRO A 83 5.83 -5.38 5.15
CA PRO A 83 6.51 -4.23 5.74
C PRO A 83 7.68 -3.72 4.88
N LEU A 84 8.42 -4.61 4.21
CA LEU A 84 9.51 -4.20 3.32
C LEU A 84 9.02 -3.51 2.04
N LEU A 85 7.79 -3.76 1.59
CA LEU A 85 7.20 -2.97 0.50
C LEU A 85 7.00 -1.50 0.91
N VAL A 86 6.66 -1.24 2.18
CA VAL A 86 6.53 0.14 2.71
C VAL A 86 7.86 0.90 2.68
N ALA A 87 8.99 0.19 2.60
CA ALA A 87 10.29 0.82 2.36
C ALA A 87 10.40 1.48 0.98
N GLU A 88 9.40 1.36 0.09
CA GLU A 88 9.28 2.21 -1.11
C GLU A 88 9.42 3.70 -0.80
N LEU A 89 8.95 4.15 0.37
CA LEU A 89 9.04 5.53 0.82
C LEU A 89 10.50 6.01 0.90
N ILE A 90 11.41 5.11 1.26
CA ILE A 90 12.86 5.37 1.31
C ILE A 90 13.42 5.67 -0.09
N PHE A 91 12.85 5.04 -1.12
CA PHE A 91 13.23 5.27 -2.52
C PHE A 91 12.49 6.48 -3.11
N ALA A 92 11.22 6.66 -2.79
CA ALA A 92 10.37 7.71 -3.31
C ALA A 92 10.93 9.11 -2.98
N VAL A 93 11.39 9.30 -1.74
CA VAL A 93 11.91 10.57 -1.23
C VAL A 93 13.12 11.10 -2.02
N PRO A 94 14.26 10.37 -2.14
CA PRO A 94 15.42 10.85 -2.90
C PRO A 94 15.13 10.99 -4.40
N ILE A 95 14.32 10.10 -4.98
CA ILE A 95 13.92 10.21 -6.39
C ILE A 95 13.12 11.50 -6.59
N SER A 96 12.16 11.80 -5.71
CA SER A 96 11.35 13.02 -5.75
C SER A 96 12.19 14.29 -5.68
N VAL A 97 13.20 14.34 -4.80
CA VAL A 97 14.15 15.47 -4.72
C VAL A 97 14.88 15.64 -6.04
N ARG A 98 15.44 14.56 -6.58
CA ARG A 98 16.23 14.62 -7.82
C ARG A 98 15.41 15.04 -9.03
N TRP A 99 14.14 14.66 -9.05
CA TRP A 99 13.22 14.82 -10.17
C TRP A 99 12.42 16.13 -10.14
N ARG A 100 12.10 16.66 -8.96
CA ARG A 100 11.27 17.87 -8.80
C ARG A 100 12.01 19.04 -8.14
N GLY A 101 13.28 18.86 -7.76
CA GLY A 101 14.06 19.90 -7.07
C GLY A 101 13.54 20.25 -5.67
N ALA A 102 12.65 19.42 -5.11
CA ALA A 102 12.07 19.64 -3.80
C ALA A 102 13.12 19.50 -2.69
N ARG A 103 13.01 20.31 -1.62
CA ARG A 103 13.88 20.19 -0.43
C ARG A 103 13.14 19.42 0.65
N ILE A 104 13.73 18.30 1.08
CA ILE A 104 13.22 17.50 2.20
C ILE A 104 13.49 18.26 3.51
N GLY A 105 12.45 18.49 4.28
CA GLY A 105 12.54 19.06 5.62
C GLY A 105 13.08 18.06 6.64
N ARG A 106 13.60 18.56 7.76
CA ARG A 106 14.12 17.72 8.87
C ARG A 106 13.08 16.71 9.40
N ARG A 107 11.79 17.07 9.35
CA ARG A 107 10.68 16.23 9.79
C ARG A 107 10.50 14.98 8.90
N GLU A 108 10.63 15.12 7.59
CA GLU A 108 10.50 13.99 6.66
C GLU A 108 11.68 13.03 6.80
N TRP A 109 12.90 13.56 6.99
CA TRP A 109 14.06 12.74 7.31
C TRP A 109 13.88 11.97 8.62
N ALA A 110 13.38 12.62 9.68
CA ALA A 110 13.07 11.95 10.93
C ALA A 110 12.03 10.84 10.74
N ALA A 111 10.99 11.09 9.94
CA ALA A 111 9.96 10.10 9.61
C ALA A 111 10.53 8.88 8.88
N VAL A 112 11.38 9.10 7.86
CA VAL A 112 12.10 8.02 7.14
C VAL A 112 12.98 7.22 8.10
N ILE A 113 13.71 7.88 8.99
CA ILE A 113 14.54 7.20 10.00
C ILE A 113 13.66 6.34 10.93
N LEU A 114 12.50 6.83 11.36
CA LEU A 114 11.55 6.07 12.17
C LEU A 114 11.03 4.83 11.44
N VAL A 115 10.66 4.97 10.16
CA VAL A 115 10.22 3.84 9.33
C VAL A 115 11.33 2.79 9.20
N VAL A 116 12.55 3.21 8.86
CA VAL A 116 13.71 2.31 8.72
C VAL A 116 14.02 1.61 10.03
N ALA A 117 14.11 2.36 11.13
CA ALA A 117 14.38 1.81 12.46
C ALA A 117 13.27 0.83 12.87
N GLY A 118 12.01 1.18 12.63
CA GLY A 118 10.87 0.33 12.92
C GLY A 118 10.89 -0.99 12.16
N LEU A 119 11.17 -0.95 10.85
CA LEU A 119 11.33 -2.15 10.01
C LEU A 119 12.49 -3.02 10.51
N VAL A 120 13.67 -2.44 10.71
CA VAL A 120 14.86 -3.19 11.14
C VAL A 120 14.64 -3.84 12.51
N ILE A 121 14.18 -3.07 13.49
CA ILE A 121 13.94 -3.56 14.85
C ILE A 121 12.82 -4.60 14.84
N GLY A 122 11.71 -4.32 14.15
CA GLY A 122 10.55 -5.21 14.08
C GLY A 122 10.88 -6.55 13.42
N ILE A 123 11.53 -6.52 12.25
CA ILE A 123 11.87 -7.73 11.50
C ILE A 123 12.93 -8.57 12.22
N ILE A 124 13.98 -7.95 12.78
CA ILE A 124 15.02 -8.69 13.51
C ILE A 124 14.45 -9.33 14.78
N SER A 125 13.57 -8.60 15.49
CA SER A 125 12.96 -9.08 16.73
C SER A 125 11.95 -10.19 16.45
N ALA A 126 11.03 -9.97 15.52
CA ALA A 126 10.00 -10.94 15.15
C ALA A 126 10.60 -12.17 14.48
N TYR A 127 11.62 -11.96 13.63
CA TYR A 127 12.24 -12.96 12.77
C TYR A 127 11.17 -13.89 12.16
N PRO A 128 10.31 -13.38 11.26
CA PRO A 128 9.24 -14.17 10.68
C PRO A 128 9.80 -15.33 9.85
N ARG A 129 9.20 -16.52 9.99
CA ARG A 129 9.61 -17.74 9.26
C ARG A 129 8.41 -18.61 8.91
N GLY A 130 8.61 -19.40 7.85
CA GLY A 130 7.69 -20.47 7.47
C GLY A 130 6.36 -19.90 7.01
N GLY A 131 5.29 -20.60 7.38
CA GLY A 131 3.94 -20.35 6.89
C GLY A 131 3.66 -21.12 5.60
N ASP A 132 2.39 -21.47 5.42
CA ASP A 132 1.89 -22.07 4.19
C ASP A 132 0.69 -21.25 3.68
N PRO A 133 0.78 -20.59 2.52
CA PRO A 133 -0.33 -19.87 1.91
C PRO A 133 -1.50 -20.77 1.47
N LEU A 134 -1.28 -22.07 1.30
CA LEU A 134 -2.26 -23.04 0.81
C LEU A 134 -3.09 -23.67 1.94
N GLN A 135 -3.66 -22.80 2.77
CA GLN A 135 -4.49 -23.22 3.90
C GLN A 135 -5.88 -23.73 3.47
N PRO A 136 -6.52 -24.56 4.32
CA PRO A 136 -7.90 -24.99 4.12
C PRO A 136 -8.88 -23.81 3.99
N ILE A 137 -9.95 -24.02 3.22
CA ILE A 137 -11.00 -23.01 2.98
C ILE A 137 -11.65 -22.51 4.28
N THR A 138 -11.68 -23.33 5.34
CA THR A 138 -12.26 -22.95 6.64
C THR A 138 -11.48 -21.82 7.31
N LEU A 139 -10.15 -21.85 7.28
CA LEU A 139 -9.31 -20.77 7.81
C LEU A 139 -9.43 -19.53 6.93
N TRP A 140 -9.48 -19.70 5.60
CA TRP A 140 -9.78 -18.62 4.67
C TRP A 140 -11.15 -17.99 4.94
N ALA A 141 -12.18 -18.77 5.27
CA ALA A 141 -13.50 -18.25 5.60
C ALA A 141 -13.46 -17.35 6.83
N TYR A 142 -12.68 -17.68 7.86
CA TYR A 142 -12.47 -16.79 9.01
C TYR A 142 -11.74 -15.51 8.64
N ALA A 143 -10.69 -15.58 7.82
CA ALA A 143 -9.96 -14.40 7.36
C ALA A 143 -10.84 -13.49 6.48
N LEU A 144 -11.50 -14.06 5.48
CA LEU A 144 -12.44 -13.36 4.61
C LEU A 144 -13.59 -12.75 5.41
N GLY A 145 -14.19 -13.50 6.32
CA GLY A 145 -15.26 -13.05 7.19
C GLY A 145 -14.82 -11.91 8.11
N GLY A 146 -13.65 -12.03 8.74
CA GLY A 146 -13.07 -10.99 9.59
C GLY A 146 -12.83 -9.69 8.83
N ILE A 147 -12.23 -9.77 7.64
CA ILE A 147 -11.99 -8.60 6.79
C ILE A 147 -13.30 -8.01 6.28
N PHE A 148 -14.27 -8.85 5.91
CA PHE A 148 -15.59 -8.41 5.50
C PHE A 148 -16.31 -7.64 6.63
N VAL A 149 -16.22 -8.13 7.88
CA VAL A 149 -16.79 -7.43 9.04
C VAL A 149 -16.06 -6.11 9.30
N ILE A 150 -14.73 -6.09 9.29
CA ILE A 150 -13.95 -4.86 9.49
C ILE A 150 -14.30 -3.82 8.41
N ALA A 151 -14.19 -4.20 7.15
CA ALA A 151 -14.49 -3.33 6.01
C ALA A 151 -15.95 -2.87 6.03
N GLY A 152 -16.90 -3.79 6.23
CA GLY A 152 -18.33 -3.51 6.31
C GLY A 152 -18.68 -2.55 7.44
N MET A 153 -18.17 -2.78 8.65
CA MET A 153 -18.38 -1.90 9.80
C MET A 153 -17.78 -0.52 9.57
N SER A 154 -16.53 -0.44 9.06
CA SER A 154 -15.90 0.83 8.73
C SER A 154 -16.70 1.60 7.66
N LEU A 155 -17.26 0.91 6.66
CA LEU A 155 -18.11 1.54 5.65
C LEU A 155 -19.43 2.04 6.21
N VAL A 156 -20.11 1.24 7.04
CA VAL A 156 -21.39 1.61 7.66
C VAL A 156 -21.20 2.82 8.56
N ILE A 157 -20.22 2.78 9.46
CA ILE A 157 -19.91 3.90 10.35
C ILE A 157 -19.44 5.11 9.53
N GLY A 158 -18.62 4.89 8.50
CA GLY A 158 -18.13 5.92 7.59
C GLY A 158 -19.25 6.68 6.89
N ARG A 159 -20.34 5.99 6.51
CA ARG A 159 -21.54 6.63 5.93
C ARG A 159 -22.34 7.45 6.94
N MET A 160 -22.21 7.18 8.23
CA MET A 160 -22.92 7.88 9.30
C MET A 160 -22.19 9.14 9.79
N VAL A 161 -20.89 9.27 9.48
CA VAL A 161 -20.07 10.42 9.90
C VAL A 161 -19.72 11.33 8.73
N SER A 162 -19.45 12.60 9.02
CA SER A 162 -19.02 13.60 8.05
C SER A 162 -17.61 14.12 8.35
N GLY A 163 -16.91 14.60 7.32
CA GLY A 163 -15.59 15.23 7.47
C GLY A 163 -14.43 14.23 7.56
N PRO A 164 -13.29 14.62 8.16
CA PRO A 164 -12.06 13.81 8.16
C PRO A 164 -12.21 12.35 8.65
N PRO A 165 -12.99 12.03 9.70
CA PRO A 165 -13.17 10.65 10.15
C PRO A 165 -13.81 9.74 9.11
N ARG A 166 -14.67 10.28 8.23
CA ARG A 166 -15.25 9.52 7.12
C ARG A 166 -14.14 9.01 6.22
N ALA A 167 -13.26 9.90 5.78
CA ALA A 167 -12.16 9.56 4.88
C ALA A 167 -11.25 8.46 5.48
N SER A 168 -10.91 8.57 6.77
CA SER A 168 -10.18 7.56 7.53
C SER A 168 -10.88 6.19 7.57
N LEU A 169 -12.21 6.16 7.75
CA LEU A 169 -12.97 4.90 7.81
C LEU A 169 -13.09 4.21 6.44
N PHE A 170 -13.26 4.98 5.36
CA PHE A 170 -13.19 4.44 4.00
C PHE A 170 -11.77 3.92 3.69
N ALA A 171 -10.73 4.63 4.14
CA ALA A 171 -9.34 4.20 3.99
C ALA A 171 -9.06 2.90 4.75
N LEU A 172 -9.55 2.77 5.98
CA LEU A 172 -9.46 1.55 6.79
C LEU A 172 -10.12 0.37 6.07
N SER A 173 -11.31 0.57 5.52
CA SER A 173 -12.01 -0.45 4.74
C SER A 173 -11.22 -0.87 3.50
N GLY A 174 -10.73 0.09 2.71
CA GLY A 174 -9.96 -0.19 1.50
C GLY A 174 -8.66 -0.91 1.82
N ALA A 175 -7.92 -0.44 2.82
CA ALA A 175 -6.66 -1.04 3.24
C ALA A 175 -6.83 -2.44 3.85
N ALA A 176 -7.93 -2.71 4.55
CA ALA A 176 -8.22 -4.07 5.02
C ALA A 176 -8.43 -5.05 3.87
N VAL A 177 -9.19 -4.64 2.84
CA VAL A 177 -9.40 -5.44 1.63
C VAL A 177 -8.10 -5.61 0.84
N LEU A 178 -7.26 -4.58 0.74
CA LEU A 178 -5.96 -4.67 0.07
C LEU A 178 -4.93 -5.49 0.86
N GLY A 179 -4.99 -5.48 2.20
CA GLY A 179 -4.18 -6.40 3.02
C GLY A 179 -4.57 -7.86 2.79
N LEU A 180 -5.87 -8.15 2.68
CA LEU A 180 -6.36 -9.46 2.25
C LEU A 180 -5.92 -9.81 0.81
N GLN A 181 -5.93 -8.83 -0.09
CA GLN A 181 -5.43 -8.99 -1.46
C GLN A 181 -3.96 -9.43 -1.48
N SER A 182 -3.11 -8.91 -0.59
CA SER A 182 -1.71 -9.34 -0.46
C SER A 182 -1.59 -10.82 -0.07
N ALA A 183 -2.45 -11.31 0.82
CA ALA A 183 -2.49 -12.72 1.18
C ALA A 183 -3.00 -13.59 0.02
N LEU A 184 -4.07 -13.17 -0.67
CA LEU A 184 -4.58 -13.87 -1.86
C LEU A 184 -3.54 -13.91 -2.98
N PHE A 185 -2.73 -12.87 -3.13
CA PHE A 185 -1.60 -12.85 -4.06
C PHE A 185 -0.55 -13.89 -3.66
N ALA A 186 -0.14 -13.95 -2.39
CA ALA A 186 0.79 -14.97 -1.91
C ALA A 186 0.28 -16.40 -2.16
N ALA A 187 -1.00 -16.67 -1.90
CA ALA A 187 -1.63 -17.96 -2.16
C ALA A 187 -1.69 -18.28 -3.66
N THR A 188 -2.00 -17.29 -4.50
CA THR A 188 -2.01 -17.45 -5.97
C THR A 188 -0.61 -17.77 -6.50
N ILE A 189 0.44 -17.10 -5.98
CA ILE A 189 1.83 -17.41 -6.35
C ILE A 189 2.23 -18.82 -5.89
N ALA A 190 1.79 -19.25 -4.70
CA ALA A 190 2.04 -20.61 -4.22
C ALA A 190 1.38 -21.67 -5.13
N LEU A 191 0.15 -21.43 -5.59
CA LEU A 191 -0.55 -22.30 -6.55
C LEU A 191 0.15 -22.34 -7.91
N LEU A 192 0.54 -21.18 -8.46
CA LEU A 192 1.24 -21.10 -9.75
C LEU A 192 2.55 -21.89 -9.76
N ARG A 193 3.21 -22.00 -8.61
CA ARG A 193 4.43 -22.79 -8.45
C ARG A 193 4.18 -24.29 -8.39
N GLN A 194 2.99 -24.71 -7.96
CA GLN A 194 2.60 -26.12 -7.97
C GLN A 194 2.15 -26.53 -9.37
N ASP A 195 1.14 -25.85 -9.90
CA ASP A 195 0.59 -26.14 -11.22
C ASP A 195 -0.17 -24.92 -11.79
N ILE A 196 0.26 -24.46 -12.97
CA ILE A 196 -0.31 -23.28 -13.63
C ILE A 196 -1.76 -23.53 -14.04
N GLY A 197 -2.07 -24.72 -14.57
CA GLY A 197 -3.42 -25.06 -15.03
C GLY A 197 -4.40 -25.19 -13.88
N HIS A 198 -3.99 -25.86 -12.80
CA HIS A 198 -4.79 -26.02 -11.59
C HIS A 198 -5.09 -24.67 -10.94
N THR A 199 -4.15 -23.71 -10.97
CA THR A 199 -4.37 -22.37 -10.41
C THR A 199 -5.67 -21.74 -10.93
N PHE A 200 -5.94 -21.84 -12.23
CA PHE A 200 -7.16 -21.28 -12.83
C PHE A 200 -8.44 -22.07 -12.50
N THR A 201 -8.33 -23.25 -11.88
CA THR A 201 -9.49 -23.98 -11.36
C THR A 201 -9.82 -23.63 -9.90
N THR A 202 -8.95 -22.87 -9.24
CA THR A 202 -9.10 -22.47 -7.84
C THR A 202 -9.73 -21.07 -7.71
N TRP A 203 -10.30 -20.78 -6.55
CA TRP A 203 -11.06 -19.54 -6.30
C TRP A 203 -10.17 -18.32 -5.96
N GLN A 204 -8.94 -18.58 -5.50
CA GLN A 204 -7.97 -17.59 -5.03
C GLN A 204 -7.64 -16.50 -6.07
N PRO A 205 -7.25 -16.81 -7.33
CA PRO A 205 -6.93 -15.79 -8.32
C PRO A 205 -8.14 -14.92 -8.70
N TYR A 206 -9.34 -15.48 -8.71
CA TYR A 206 -10.55 -14.71 -9.00
C TYR A 206 -10.90 -13.77 -7.85
N THR A 207 -10.76 -14.25 -6.61
CA THR A 207 -11.01 -13.43 -5.42
C THR A 207 -9.95 -12.36 -5.25
N LEU A 208 -8.70 -12.64 -5.63
CA LEU A 208 -7.63 -11.67 -5.75
C LEU A 208 -8.05 -10.50 -6.66
N ILE A 209 -8.55 -10.78 -7.87
CA ILE A 209 -9.01 -9.74 -8.80
C ILE A 209 -10.15 -8.93 -8.19
N VAL A 210 -11.16 -9.60 -7.62
CA VAL A 210 -12.29 -8.92 -6.97
C VAL A 210 -11.84 -8.05 -5.81
N ALA A 211 -10.93 -8.54 -4.96
CA ALA A 211 -10.37 -7.80 -3.84
C ALA A 211 -9.53 -6.60 -4.30
N SER A 212 -8.73 -6.74 -5.36
CA SER A 212 -7.98 -5.62 -5.95
C SER A 212 -8.92 -4.52 -6.45
N LEU A 213 -9.97 -4.87 -7.20
CA LEU A 213 -10.92 -3.90 -7.74
C LEU A 213 -11.74 -3.24 -6.61
N ALA A 214 -12.24 -4.02 -5.66
CA ALA A 214 -13.01 -3.52 -4.53
C ALA A 214 -12.16 -2.63 -3.61
N GLY A 215 -10.93 -3.07 -3.30
CA GLY A 215 -9.97 -2.30 -2.51
C GLY A 215 -9.62 -0.98 -3.17
N MET A 216 -9.30 -0.99 -4.47
CA MET A 216 -9.05 0.22 -5.25
C MET A 216 -10.26 1.17 -5.22
N PHE A 217 -11.47 0.67 -5.48
CA PHE A 217 -12.68 1.47 -5.42
C PHE A 217 -12.87 2.13 -4.04
N LEU A 218 -12.63 1.39 -2.95
CA LEU A 218 -12.74 1.90 -1.59
C LEU A 218 -11.70 2.96 -1.27
N VAL A 219 -10.46 2.78 -1.73
CA VAL A 219 -9.38 3.77 -1.58
C VAL A 219 -9.71 5.05 -2.34
N GLU A 220 -10.20 4.96 -3.57
CA GLU A 220 -10.65 6.13 -4.34
C GLU A 220 -11.77 6.87 -3.59
N ASN A 221 -12.76 6.14 -3.06
CA ASN A 221 -13.80 6.74 -2.22
C ASN A 221 -13.23 7.41 -0.96
N ALA A 222 -12.19 6.84 -0.36
CA ALA A 222 -11.51 7.43 0.80
C ALA A 222 -10.84 8.77 0.46
N TYR A 223 -10.26 8.89 -0.73
CA TYR A 223 -9.66 10.14 -1.21
C TYR A 223 -10.70 11.19 -1.58
N HIS A 224 -11.85 10.77 -2.11
CA HIS A 224 -12.97 11.67 -2.39
C HIS A 224 -13.75 12.10 -1.14
N ALA A 225 -13.76 11.28 -0.09
CA ALA A 225 -14.55 11.52 1.11
C ALA A 225 -14.00 12.57 2.07
N GLY A 226 -12.73 12.96 1.93
CA GLY A 226 -12.12 14.00 2.77
C GLY A 226 -10.63 14.20 2.52
N PRO A 227 -9.96 14.98 3.38
CA PRO A 227 -8.56 15.34 3.17
C PRO A 227 -7.66 14.11 3.13
N LEU A 228 -6.72 14.06 2.17
CA LEU A 228 -5.73 12.98 2.05
C LEU A 228 -4.93 12.76 3.34
N ALA A 229 -4.68 13.82 4.11
CA ALA A 229 -4.02 13.75 5.41
C ALA A 229 -4.78 12.93 6.48
N ALA A 230 -6.07 12.65 6.26
CA ALA A 230 -6.87 11.79 7.13
C ALA A 230 -6.91 10.32 6.64
N SER A 231 -6.77 10.10 5.33
CA SER A 231 -6.88 8.76 4.70
C SER A 231 -5.53 8.06 4.57
N MET A 232 -4.49 8.75 4.09
CA MET A 232 -3.17 8.18 3.80
C MET A 232 -2.54 7.48 5.01
N PRO A 233 -2.45 8.11 6.20
CA PRO A 233 -1.82 7.46 7.36
C PRO A 233 -2.55 6.18 7.79
N VAL A 234 -3.88 6.18 7.65
CA VAL A 234 -4.69 5.02 8.00
C VAL A 234 -4.47 3.89 7.01
N MET A 235 -4.40 4.22 5.72
CA MET A 235 -4.17 3.25 4.67
C MET A 235 -2.80 2.58 4.83
N ASP A 236 -1.74 3.37 4.95
CA ASP A 236 -0.36 2.90 4.99
C ASP A 236 -0.03 2.15 6.29
N ALA A 237 -0.70 2.47 7.41
CA ALA A 237 -0.57 1.69 8.64
C ALA A 237 -1.37 0.38 8.61
N THR A 238 -2.57 0.39 8.03
CA THR A 238 -3.48 -0.76 8.03
C THR A 238 -2.99 -1.88 7.12
N LEU A 239 -2.46 -1.54 5.93
CA LEU A 239 -1.96 -2.50 4.95
C LEU A 239 -0.97 -3.54 5.53
N PRO A 240 0.16 -3.12 6.15
CA PRO A 240 1.09 -4.06 6.74
C PRO A 240 0.49 -4.75 7.97
N LEU A 241 -0.33 -4.06 8.77
CA LEU A 241 -0.94 -4.65 9.97
C LEU A 241 -1.85 -5.83 9.62
N VAL A 242 -2.73 -5.65 8.64
CA VAL A 242 -3.64 -6.70 8.17
C VAL A 242 -2.85 -7.83 7.53
N SER A 243 -1.85 -7.50 6.71
CA SER A 243 -1.04 -8.53 6.06
C SER A 243 -0.21 -9.37 7.04
N ILE A 244 0.43 -8.74 8.03
CA ILE A 244 1.15 -9.45 9.11
C ILE A 244 0.16 -10.32 9.89
N SER A 245 -1.01 -9.77 10.23
CA SER A 245 -2.04 -10.52 10.97
C SER A 245 -2.50 -11.76 10.21
N ILE A 246 -2.70 -11.65 8.90
CA ILE A 246 -3.04 -12.80 8.05
C ILE A 246 -1.85 -13.77 7.95
N GLY A 247 -0.63 -13.30 7.76
CA GLY A 247 0.56 -14.17 7.73
C GLY A 247 0.69 -15.01 9.00
N VAL A 248 0.57 -14.39 10.17
CA VAL A 248 0.68 -15.08 11.46
C VAL A 248 -0.54 -15.98 11.73
N ALA A 249 -1.77 -15.47 11.55
CA ALA A 249 -2.98 -16.17 11.98
C ALA A 249 -3.53 -17.17 10.95
N LEU A 250 -3.48 -16.83 9.66
CA LEU A 250 -3.95 -17.70 8.59
C LEU A 250 -2.84 -18.62 8.12
N PHE A 251 -1.72 -18.08 7.65
CA PHE A 251 -0.64 -18.90 7.07
C PHE A 251 0.16 -19.68 8.12
N GLY A 252 0.00 -19.35 9.40
CA GLY A 252 0.75 -19.99 10.49
C GLY A 252 2.23 -19.58 10.48
N GLU A 253 2.54 -18.37 10.02
CA GLU A 253 3.90 -17.84 10.09
C GLU A 253 4.36 -17.71 11.53
N GLN A 254 5.56 -18.23 11.80
CA GLN A 254 6.13 -18.22 13.13
C GLN A 254 6.89 -16.91 13.37
N ILE A 255 6.61 -16.28 14.50
CA ILE A 255 7.35 -15.15 15.04
C ILE A 255 7.95 -15.52 16.39
N ARG A 256 9.07 -14.91 16.73
CA ARG A 256 9.77 -15.16 18.00
C ARG A 256 8.96 -14.60 19.17
N THR A 257 8.63 -15.46 20.12
CA THR A 257 7.70 -15.15 21.24
C THR A 257 8.38 -14.80 22.56
N GLY A 258 9.72 -14.80 22.63
CA GLY A 258 10.42 -14.39 23.85
C GLY A 258 10.11 -12.93 24.22
N THR A 259 10.05 -12.60 25.52
CA THR A 259 9.65 -11.25 25.99
C THR A 259 10.41 -10.13 25.30
N LEU A 260 11.74 -10.26 25.16
CA LEU A 260 12.57 -9.28 24.46
C LEU A 260 12.25 -9.17 22.97
N ALA A 261 11.88 -10.29 22.34
CA ALA A 261 11.51 -10.33 20.93
C ALA A 261 10.12 -9.70 20.70
N LEU A 262 9.16 -9.96 21.59
CA LEU A 262 7.83 -9.35 21.52
C LEU A 262 7.89 -7.85 21.79
N THR A 263 8.66 -7.41 22.80
CA THR A 263 8.84 -5.98 23.07
C THR A 263 9.55 -5.30 21.91
N GLY A 264 10.61 -5.90 21.36
CA GLY A 264 11.28 -5.41 20.16
C GLY A 264 10.34 -5.32 18.95
N THR A 265 9.50 -6.34 18.73
CA THR A 265 8.51 -6.35 17.65
C THR A 265 7.48 -5.24 17.82
N ALA A 266 6.95 -5.06 19.03
CA ALA A 266 5.98 -4.02 19.34
C ALA A 266 6.58 -2.61 19.18
N VAL A 267 7.81 -2.40 19.66
CA VAL A 267 8.54 -1.14 19.48
C VAL A 267 8.82 -0.88 18.00
N GLY A 268 9.26 -1.90 17.26
CA GLY A 268 9.50 -1.79 15.82
C GLY A 268 8.23 -1.40 15.05
N LEU A 269 7.11 -2.06 15.36
CA LEU A 269 5.81 -1.75 14.76
C LEU A 269 5.34 -0.33 15.12
N ALA A 270 5.50 0.09 16.38
CA ALA A 270 5.15 1.45 16.81
C ALA A 270 6.00 2.53 16.11
N LEU A 271 7.31 2.28 15.93
CA LEU A 271 8.21 3.17 15.20
C LEU A 271 7.85 3.24 13.72
N LEU A 272 7.54 2.10 13.09
CA LEU A 272 7.10 2.03 11.70
C LEU A 272 5.84 2.86 11.49
N ILE A 273 4.78 2.58 12.27
CA ILE A 273 3.50 3.28 12.17
C ILE A 273 3.66 4.77 12.49
N GLY A 274 4.40 5.11 13.54
CA GLY A 274 4.68 6.50 13.91
C GLY A 274 5.45 7.26 12.82
N GLY A 275 6.40 6.59 12.16
CA GLY A 275 7.15 7.12 11.02
C GLY A 275 6.27 7.39 9.81
N ILE A 276 5.42 6.43 9.44
CA ILE A 276 4.44 6.57 8.35
C ILE A 276 3.52 7.77 8.62
N ILE A 277 2.89 7.80 9.80
CA ILE A 277 1.99 8.90 10.17
C ILE A 277 2.72 10.24 10.13
N MET A 278 3.97 10.30 10.63
CA MET A 278 4.78 11.52 10.63
C MET A 278 5.12 11.99 9.20
N LEU A 279 5.33 11.06 8.27
CA LEU A 279 5.64 11.34 6.87
C LEU A 279 4.41 11.86 6.13
N ASP A 280 3.28 11.16 6.25
CA ASP A 280 2.01 11.50 5.58
C ASP A 280 1.42 12.80 6.10
N THR A 281 1.68 13.13 7.37
CA THR A 281 1.26 14.40 7.97
C THR A 281 2.30 15.51 7.77
N SER A 282 3.39 15.29 7.06
CA SER A 282 4.43 16.31 6.87
C SER A 282 3.93 17.50 6.03
N SER A 283 4.52 18.68 6.29
CA SER A 283 4.11 19.96 5.71
C SER A 283 4.40 20.09 4.22
N VAL A 284 5.24 19.24 3.63
CA VAL A 284 5.58 19.29 2.20
C VAL A 284 4.46 18.66 1.38
N ILE A 285 3.92 17.52 1.83
CA ILE A 285 2.71 16.91 1.26
C ILE A 285 1.51 17.84 1.44
N ARG A 286 1.36 18.43 2.64
CA ARG A 286 0.32 19.44 2.91
C ARG A 286 0.47 20.73 2.08
N ARG A 287 1.69 21.21 1.83
CA ARG A 287 1.94 22.41 1.00
C ARG A 287 1.66 22.16 -0.47
N GLN A 288 2.02 20.99 -1.01
CA GLN A 288 1.65 20.63 -2.38
C GLN A 288 0.12 20.60 -2.55
N GLN A 289 -0.60 20.08 -1.56
CA GLN A 289 -2.06 20.06 -1.55
C GLN A 289 -2.67 21.46 -1.40
N GLN A 290 -2.11 22.32 -0.54
CA GLN A 290 -2.59 23.70 -0.39
C GLN A 290 -2.38 24.53 -1.65
N ILE A 291 -1.23 24.37 -2.33
CA ILE A 291 -0.98 25.03 -3.63
C ILE A 291 -2.00 24.53 -4.67
N GLU A 292 -2.30 23.23 -4.71
CA GLU A 292 -3.35 22.71 -5.61
C GLU A 292 -4.76 23.18 -5.25
N HIS A 293 -5.07 23.43 -3.97
CA HIS A 293 -6.37 23.95 -3.55
C HIS A 293 -6.49 25.47 -3.76
N GLN A 294 -5.42 26.23 -3.61
CA GLN A 294 -5.39 27.66 -3.94
C GLN A 294 -5.50 27.90 -5.45
N ASP A 295 -4.77 27.15 -6.28
CA ASP A 295 -4.92 27.20 -7.74
C ASP A 295 -6.37 26.90 -8.17
N LYS A 296 -7.02 25.93 -7.51
CA LYS A 296 -8.44 25.60 -7.77
C LYS A 296 -9.39 26.73 -7.39
N ALA A 297 -9.12 27.44 -6.30
CA ALA A 297 -9.94 28.57 -5.86
C ALA A 297 -9.79 29.77 -6.82
N GLU A 298 -8.55 30.11 -7.21
CA GLU A 298 -8.27 31.21 -8.14
C GLU A 298 -8.79 30.92 -9.57
N THR A 299 -8.74 29.65 -10.02
CA THR A 299 -9.30 29.27 -11.33
C THR A 299 -10.83 29.37 -11.34
N ALA A 300 -11.50 28.92 -10.27
CA ALA A 300 -12.96 29.01 -10.16
C ALA A 300 -13.46 30.46 -10.05
N GLU A 301 -12.68 31.34 -9.40
CA GLU A 301 -12.98 32.77 -9.29
C GLU A 301 -12.80 33.48 -10.64
N ASN A 302 -11.78 33.11 -11.44
CA ASN A 302 -11.57 33.62 -12.80
C ASN A 302 -12.64 33.14 -13.80
N GLU A 303 -13.16 31.91 -13.65
CA GLU A 303 -14.26 31.39 -14.48
C GLU A 303 -15.62 32.02 -14.12
N GLN A 304 -15.80 32.49 -12.87
CA GLN A 304 -17.00 33.23 -12.45
C GLN A 304 -16.92 34.75 -12.68
N GLY A 305 -15.70 35.28 -12.85
CA GLY A 305 -15.41 36.70 -13.01
C GLY A 305 -15.37 37.23 -14.45
N THR A 306 -15.90 36.49 -15.44
CA THR A 306 -16.08 37.03 -16.80
C THR A 306 -17.51 37.57 -16.95
N PRO A 307 -17.77 38.87 -16.66
CA PRO A 307 -19.02 39.48 -17.06
C PRO A 307 -19.01 39.66 -18.59
N GLU A 308 -20.01 39.09 -19.26
CA GLU A 308 -20.46 39.59 -20.58
C GLU A 308 -21.10 40.98 -20.43
#